data_AF-A0A7S1VV64-F1
#
_entry.id   AF-A0A7S1VV64-F1
#
_cell.length_a   1.000
_cell.length_b   1.000
_cell.length_c   1.000
_cell.angle_alpha   90.00
_cell.angle_beta   90.00
_cell.angle_gamma   90.00
#
_symmetry.space_group_name_H-M   'P 1'
#
loop_
_entity.id
_entity.type
_entity.pdbx_description
1 polymer ?
#
loop_
_entity_poly.entity_id
_entity_poly.type
_entity_poly.pdbx_seq_one_letter_code
_entity_poly.pdbx_strand_id
1 'polypeptide(L)'
;AFNELQYLTHLRFDDLLWEIKQKYCLGKRERKIVECKKVLDEFCWSVIDQARRANDQQDASSSSGRRQDVVSKFIHYSKDRSAKEPSSKEIRDFTMTLIMAGRDTTAAALSWILMELTRHPN
;
A
#
# COMPACT_ATOMS: atom_id res chain seq x y z
N ALA A 1 -4.86 12.04 -3.02
CA ALA A 1 -3.50 11.50 -3.28
C ALA A 1 -3.53 10.27 -4.18
N PHE A 2 -4.17 9.15 -3.78
CA PHE A 2 -4.14 7.91 -4.59
C PHE A 2 -4.81 8.05 -5.97
N ASN A 3 -6.09 8.44 -6.05
CA ASN A 3 -6.79 8.65 -7.32
C ASN A 3 -6.06 9.65 -8.23
N GLU A 4 -5.54 10.72 -7.62
CA GLU A 4 -4.74 11.75 -8.31
C GLU A 4 -3.48 11.14 -8.94
N LEU A 5 -2.75 10.32 -8.16
CA LEU A 5 -1.55 9.64 -8.65
C LEU A 5 -1.87 8.63 -9.74
N GLN A 6 -2.97 7.89 -9.62
CA GLN A 6 -3.43 6.95 -10.65
C GLN A 6 -3.77 7.71 -11.95
N TYR A 7 -4.55 8.79 -11.85
CA TYR A 7 -4.90 9.63 -12.98
C TYR A 7 -3.67 10.23 -13.66
N LEU A 8 -2.75 10.81 -12.89
CA LEU A 8 -1.53 11.40 -13.41
C LEU A 8 -0.57 10.36 -14.00
N THR A 9 -0.51 9.16 -13.42
CA THR A 9 0.24 8.03 -13.98
C THR A 9 -0.39 7.53 -15.27
N HIS A 10 -1.72 7.46 -15.34
CA HIS A 10 -2.43 7.08 -16.56
C HIS A 10 -2.08 8.03 -17.71
N LEU A 11 -2.05 9.33 -17.45
CA LEU A 11 -1.65 10.33 -18.45
C LEU A 11 -0.20 10.20 -18.94
N ARG A 12 0.68 9.47 -18.23
CA ARG A 12 2.03 9.16 -18.72
C ARG A 12 2.02 8.07 -19.80
N PHE A 13 1.06 7.15 -19.77
CA PHE A 13 0.96 6.10 -20.79
C PHE A 13 0.73 6.70 -22.19
N ASP A 14 0.08 7.85 -22.27
CA ASP A 14 -0.17 8.56 -23.54
C ASP A 14 0.99 9.45 -24.00
N ASP A 15 2.00 9.69 -23.15
CA ASP A 15 3.07 10.69 -23.38
C ASP A 15 4.41 10.02 -23.63
N LEU A 16 4.79 9.78 -24.89
CA LEU A 16 6.08 9.14 -25.27
C LEU A 16 7.35 9.77 -24.65
N LEU A 17 7.29 11.02 -24.16
CA LEU A 17 8.40 11.73 -23.54
C LEU A 17 8.32 11.78 -22.00
N TRP A 18 7.48 10.95 -21.38
CA TRP A 18 7.26 10.95 -19.93
C TRP A 18 8.53 10.68 -19.12
N GLU A 19 9.41 9.79 -19.56
CA GLU A 19 10.66 9.47 -18.86
C GLU A 19 11.61 10.67 -18.78
N ILE A 20 11.68 11.47 -19.86
CA ILE A 20 12.48 12.69 -19.91
C ILE A 20 11.88 13.73 -18.96
N LYS A 21 10.56 13.95 -19.02
CA LYS A 21 9.86 14.87 -18.13
C LYS A 21 10.03 14.49 -16.67
N GLN A 22 10.00 13.19 -16.36
CA GLN A 22 10.24 12.66 -15.02
C GLN A 22 11.69 12.87 -14.57
N LYS A 23 12.67 12.54 -15.42
CA LYS A 23 14.11 12.66 -15.07
C LYS A 23 14.52 14.09 -14.75
N TYR A 24 13.93 15.06 -15.44
CA TYR A 24 14.18 16.48 -15.20
C TYR A 24 13.15 17.15 -14.25
N CYS A 25 12.24 16.37 -13.66
CA CYS A 25 11.14 16.87 -12.82
C CYS A 25 10.37 18.06 -13.46
N LEU A 26 10.21 18.01 -14.78
CA LEU A 26 9.65 19.10 -15.57
C LEU A 26 8.13 19.03 -15.55
N GLY A 27 7.51 20.13 -15.12
CA GLY A 27 6.07 20.35 -15.19
C GLY A 27 5.32 20.16 -13.88
N LYS A 28 4.14 20.78 -13.81
CA LYS A 28 3.26 20.75 -12.63
C LYS A 28 2.78 19.32 -12.29
N ARG A 29 2.62 18.47 -13.33
CA ARG A 29 2.16 17.08 -13.20
C ARG A 29 3.15 16.21 -12.45
N GLU A 30 4.43 16.25 -12.83
CA GLU A 30 5.50 15.48 -12.20
C GLU A 30 5.67 15.85 -10.72
N ARG A 31 5.63 17.15 -10.40
CA ARG A 31 5.64 17.61 -9.01
C ARG A 31 4.45 17.06 -8.21
N LYS A 32 3.26 17.02 -8.81
CA LYS A 32 2.05 16.48 -8.17
C LYS A 32 2.14 14.98 -7.94
N ILE A 33 2.77 14.23 -8.85
CA ILE A 33 3.03 12.79 -8.67
C ILE A 33 3.97 12.56 -7.49
N VAL A 34 5.06 13.32 -7.39
CA VAL A 34 6.01 13.22 -6.26
C VAL A 34 5.32 13.54 -4.93
N GLU A 35 4.50 14.59 -4.90
CA GLU A 35 3.72 14.95 -3.71
C GLU A 35 2.74 13.85 -3.31
N CYS A 36 1.96 13.31 -4.26
CA CYS A 36 1.00 12.25 -3.97
C CYS A 36 1.70 10.96 -3.53
N LYS A 37 2.86 10.64 -4.14
CA LYS A 37 3.68 9.51 -3.74
C LYS A 37 4.17 9.67 -2.31
N LYS A 38 4.61 10.88 -1.92
CA LYS A 38 5.05 11.17 -0.55
C LYS A 38 3.97 10.88 0.48
N VAL A 39 2.72 11.31 0.21
CA VAL A 39 1.57 11.03 1.09
C VAL A 39 1.31 9.53 1.23
N LEU A 40 1.42 8.77 0.13
CA LEU A 40 1.24 7.30 0.16
C LEU A 40 2.39 6.59 0.87
N ASP A 41 3.62 7.04 0.66
CA ASP A 41 4.80 6.52 1.36
C ASP A 41 4.66 6.78 2.87
N GLU A 42 4.28 7.98 3.30
CA GLU A 42 4.03 8.33 4.70
C GLU A 42 2.95 7.43 5.33
N PHE A 43 1.85 7.17 4.60
CA PHE A 43 0.84 6.22 5.05
C PHE A 43 1.41 4.81 5.20
N CYS A 44 2.15 4.30 4.21
CA CYS A 44 2.78 2.98 4.29
C CYS A 44 3.75 2.89 5.48
N TRP A 45 4.56 3.92 5.72
CA TRP A 45 5.45 3.95 6.89
C TRP A 45 4.68 3.91 8.20
N SER A 46 3.54 4.60 8.30
CA SER A 46 2.70 4.55 9.49
C SER A 46 2.14 3.15 9.76
N VAL A 47 1.78 2.40 8.71
CA VAL A 47 1.30 1.01 8.82
C VAL A 47 2.43 0.07 9.24
N ILE A 48 3.61 0.23 8.65
CA ILE A 48 4.79 -0.58 8.97
C ILE A 48 5.24 -0.35 10.41
N ASP A 49 5.24 0.91 10.88
CA ASP A 49 5.58 1.24 12.27
C ASP A 49 4.60 0.59 13.26
N GLN A 50 3.30 0.64 12.95
CA GLN A 50 2.28 -0.08 13.75
C GLN A 50 2.53 -1.59 13.76
N ALA A 51 2.84 -2.17 12.60
CA ALA A 51 3.11 -3.60 12.46
C ALA A 51 4.37 -4.04 13.23
N ARG A 52 5.42 -3.22 13.26
CA ARG A 52 6.66 -3.47 14.02
C ARG A 52 6.42 -3.39 15.52
N ARG A 53 5.73 -2.35 16.00
CA ARG A 53 5.36 -2.22 17.42
C ARG A 53 4.52 -3.40 17.90
N ALA A 54 3.64 -3.93 17.04
CA ALA A 54 2.86 -5.12 17.36
C ALA A 54 3.74 -6.37 17.53
N ASN A 55 4.79 -6.52 16.71
CA ASN A 55 5.76 -7.62 16.82
C ASN A 55 6.62 -7.49 18.08
N ASP A 56 7.17 -6.30 18.36
CA ASP A 56 8.02 -6.06 19.54
C ASP A 56 7.28 -6.40 20.85
N GLN A 57 5.99 -6.06 20.93
CA GLN A 57 5.15 -6.41 22.08
C GLN A 57 4.90 -7.92 22.21
N GLN A 58 4.87 -8.64 21.09
CA GLN A 58 4.62 -10.08 21.07
C GLN A 58 5.88 -10.88 21.44
N ASP A 59 7.07 -10.39 21.09
CA ASP A 59 8.33 -10.99 21.56
C ASP A 59 8.53 -10.76 23.08
N ALA A 60 8.10 -9.59 23.59
CA ALA A 60 8.21 -9.25 25.02
C ALA A 60 7.17 -9.94 25.91
N SER A 61 6.02 -10.32 25.35
CA SER A 61 4.96 -11.03 26.07
C SER A 61 4.63 -12.30 25.30
N SER A 62 5.08 -13.45 25.80
CA SER A 62 4.93 -14.81 25.24
C SER A 62 3.47 -15.29 25.10
N SER A 63 2.55 -14.37 24.85
CA SER A 63 1.13 -14.56 24.64
C SER A 63 0.88 -14.78 23.14
N SER A 64 0.66 -16.05 22.81
CA SER A 64 0.31 -16.57 21.48
C SER A 64 -1.03 -16.03 20.91
N GLY A 65 -1.61 -14.95 21.47
CA GLY A 65 -3.01 -14.57 21.26
C GLY A 65 -3.25 -13.22 20.58
N ARG A 66 -2.24 -12.41 20.28
CA ARG A 66 -2.48 -11.07 19.70
C ARG A 66 -2.64 -11.14 18.17
N ARG A 67 -3.66 -10.46 17.66
CA ARG A 67 -4.02 -10.40 16.23
C ARG A 67 -2.87 -9.77 15.43
N GLN A 68 -2.07 -10.61 14.77
CA GLN A 68 -1.03 -10.15 13.85
C GLN A 68 -1.66 -9.64 12.56
N ASP A 69 -1.34 -8.40 12.20
CA ASP A 69 -1.65 -7.84 10.89
C ASP A 69 -0.91 -8.61 9.77
N VAL A 70 -1.42 -8.55 8.54
CA VAL A 70 -0.82 -9.20 7.37
C VAL A 70 0.62 -8.71 7.17
N VAL A 71 0.88 -7.42 7.41
CA VAL A 71 2.24 -6.84 7.34
C VAL A 71 3.12 -7.38 8.47
N SER A 72 2.61 -7.49 9.70
CA SER A 72 3.33 -8.10 10.83
C SER A 72 3.72 -9.55 10.55
N LYS A 73 2.81 -10.35 9.97
CA LYS A 73 3.06 -11.73 9.56
C LYS A 73 4.14 -11.81 8.48
N PHE A 74 4.11 -10.91 7.50
CA PHE A 74 5.12 -10.86 6.45
C PHE A 74 6.52 -10.57 7.02
N ILE A 75 6.63 -9.62 7.95
CA ILE A 75 7.90 -9.31 8.64
C ILE A 75 8.40 -10.51 9.45
N HIS A 76 7.53 -11.16 10.22
CA HIS A 76 7.91 -12.33 11.01
C HIS A 76 8.34 -13.50 10.12
N TYR A 77 7.57 -13.80 9.07
CA TYR A 77 7.84 -14.92 8.16
C TYR A 77 9.14 -14.75 7.37
N SER A 78 9.44 -13.53 6.93
CA SER A 78 10.68 -13.24 6.19
C SER A 78 11.93 -13.37 7.07
N LYS A 79 11.84 -13.01 8.36
CA LYS A 79 12.91 -13.20 9.34
C LYS A 79 13.24 -14.69 9.55
N ASP A 80 12.22 -15.53 9.64
CA ASP A 80 12.36 -16.99 9.85
C ASP A 80 13.00 -17.68 8.62
N ARG A 81 12.64 -17.25 7.40
CA ARG A 81 13.01 -17.97 6.17
C ARG A 81 14.34 -17.57 5.54
N SER A 82 14.77 -16.31 5.69
CA SER A 82 15.91 -15.76 4.94
C SER A 82 17.14 -15.44 5.79
N ALA A 83 17.10 -15.68 7.11
CA ALA A 83 18.11 -15.25 8.10
C ALA A 83 18.45 -13.74 8.06
N LYS A 84 17.74 -12.97 7.24
CA LYS A 84 17.93 -11.54 7.01
C LYS A 84 16.56 -10.88 7.08
N GLU A 85 16.45 -9.86 7.93
CA GLU A 85 15.23 -9.06 7.98
C GLU A 85 15.01 -8.36 6.64
N PRO A 86 13.77 -8.36 6.11
CA PRO A 86 13.46 -7.69 4.87
C PRO A 86 13.78 -6.19 5.00
N SER A 87 14.30 -5.61 3.93
CA SER A 87 14.56 -4.17 3.90
C SER A 87 13.27 -3.41 4.14
N SER A 88 13.35 -2.29 4.87
CA SER A 88 12.23 -1.37 5.05
C SER A 88 11.56 -1.00 3.71
N LYS A 89 12.34 -0.95 2.62
CA LYS A 89 11.83 -0.72 1.27
C LYS A 89 10.97 -1.89 0.76
N GLU A 90 11.38 -3.12 0.99
CA GLU A 90 10.65 -4.32 0.54
C GLU A 90 9.32 -4.46 1.27
N ILE A 91 9.31 -4.23 2.59
CA ILE A 91 8.07 -4.23 3.38
C ILE A 91 7.11 -3.15 2.87
N ARG A 92 7.63 -1.97 2.56
CA ARG A 92 6.83 -0.87 1.99
C ARG A 92 6.27 -1.22 0.62
N ASP A 93 7.09 -1.76 -0.28
CA ASP A 93 6.66 -2.11 -1.63
C ASP A 93 5.58 -3.22 -1.57
N PHE A 94 5.73 -4.20 -0.67
CA PHE A 94 4.70 -5.20 -0.38
C PHE A 94 3.40 -4.57 0.17
N THR A 95 3.51 -3.70 1.18
CA THR A 95 2.36 -3.03 1.82
C THR A 95 1.60 -2.19 0.81
N MET A 96 2.32 -1.43 -0.02
CA MET A 96 1.74 -0.63 -1.09
C MET A 96 1.01 -1.51 -2.11
N THR A 97 1.62 -2.63 -2.52
CA THR A 97 1.01 -3.58 -3.45
C THR A 97 -0.29 -4.16 -2.89
N LEU A 98 -0.31 -4.52 -1.60
CA LEU A 98 -1.51 -5.03 -0.92
C LEU A 98 -2.64 -3.98 -0.91
N ILE A 99 -2.33 -2.73 -0.58
CA ILE A 99 -3.32 -1.62 -0.57
C ILE A 99 -3.87 -1.38 -1.97
N MET A 100 -3.00 -1.34 -2.99
CA MET A 100 -3.39 -1.17 -4.38
C MET A 100 -4.33 -2.29 -4.85
N ALA A 101 -4.01 -3.54 -4.52
CA ALA A 101 -4.83 -4.69 -4.89
C ALA A 101 -6.20 -4.66 -4.20
N GLY A 102 -6.24 -4.35 -2.90
CA GLY A 102 -7.45 -4.41 -2.10
C GLY A 102 -8.42 -3.25 -2.35
N ARG A 103 -7.93 -2.03 -2.58
CA ARG A 103 -8.78 -0.84 -2.59
C ARG A 103 -9.88 -0.88 -3.65
N ASP A 104 -9.50 -0.93 -4.92
CA ASP A 104 -10.46 -0.74 -6.01
C ASP A 104 -11.32 -2.00 -6.22
N THR A 105 -10.74 -3.18 -5.97
CA THR A 105 -11.44 -4.46 -6.08
C THR A 105 -12.48 -4.64 -4.97
N THR A 106 -12.16 -4.29 -3.73
CA THR A 106 -13.13 -4.37 -2.62
C THR A 106 -14.20 -3.28 -2.72
N ALA A 107 -13.85 -2.07 -3.16
CA ALA A 107 -14.83 -1.02 -3.40
C ALA A 107 -15.84 -1.43 -4.50
N ALA A 108 -15.36 -2.02 -5.60
CA ALA A 108 -16.22 -2.56 -6.65
C ALA A 108 -17.09 -3.70 -6.12
N ALA A 109 -16.51 -4.69 -5.43
CA ALA A 109 -17.24 -5.81 -4.86
C ALA A 109 -18.34 -5.36 -3.90
N LEU A 110 -18.04 -4.44 -2.98
CA LEU A 110 -19.03 -3.87 -2.05
C LEU A 110 -20.13 -3.11 -2.78
N SER A 111 -19.79 -2.36 -3.85
CA SER A 111 -20.78 -1.66 -4.67
C SER A 111 -21.76 -2.65 -5.31
N TRP A 112 -21.25 -3.76 -5.86
CA TRP A 112 -22.07 -4.83 -6.42
C TRP A 112 -22.92 -5.52 -5.33
N ILE A 113 -22.34 -5.83 -4.17
CA ILE A 113 -23.07 -6.44 -3.05
C ILE A 113 -24.22 -5.54 -2.60
N LEU A 114 -23.97 -4.25 -2.40
CA LEU A 114 -25.01 -3.30 -1.98
C LEU A 114 -26.09 -3.16 -3.06
N MET A 115 -25.70 -3.07 -4.33
CA MET A 115 -26.65 -3.06 -5.43
C MET A 115 -27.53 -4.31 -5.42
N GLU A 116 -26.94 -5.49 -5.23
CA GLU A 116 -27.67 -6.76 -5.21
C GLU A 116 -28.61 -6.87 -3.99
N LEU A 117 -28.15 -6.44 -2.82
CA LEU A 117 -28.98 -6.36 -1.61
C LEU A 117 -30.19 -5.43 -1.81
N THR A 118 -30.03 -4.31 -2.52
CA THR A 118 -31.17 -3.41 -2.82
C THR A 118 -32.12 -3.99 -3.87
N ARG A 119 -31.64 -4.85 -4.77
CA ARG A 119 -32.45 -5.52 -5.79
C ARG A 119 -33.17 -6.75 -5.26
N HIS A 120 -32.65 -7.36 -4.20
CA HIS A 120 -33.19 -8.56 -3.55
C HIS A 120 -33.46 -8.31 -2.06
N PRO A 121 -34.47 -7.48 -1.72
CA PRO A 121 -34.78 -7.12 -0.33
C PRO A 121 -35.53 -8.20 0.48
N ASN A 122 -35.82 -9.36 -0.14
CA ASN A 122 -36.58 -10.47 0.48
C ASN A 122 -35.65 -11.53 1.08
#